data_AF-A0A7X7LDI1-F1
#
_entry.id   AF-A0A7X7LDI1-F1
#
_cell.length_a   1.000
_cell.length_b   1.000
_cell.length_c   1.000
_cell.angle_alpha   90.00
_cell.angle_beta   90.00
_cell.angle_gamma   90.00
#
_symmetry.space_group_name_H-M   'P 1'
#
loop_
_entity.id
_entity.type
_entity.pdbx_description
1 polymer ?
#
loop_
_entity_poly.entity_id
_entity_poly.type
_entity_poly.pdbx_seq_one_letter_code
_entity_poly.pdbx_strand_id
1 'polypeptide(L)'
;MAKKALIVWGGWDGHHPKECAELFAQLMPRRGFAVDVANTLDAYLDEAKMAGYDLIVPMWTMGQISGDQESGLLKAIENGAGIAGFHGGMCDSFRNNCTYQMMTGGQFVSHPLGCVPEYTIHLTNREHEITRGIKDFKVCNSERYYMHVDPSNNVLGTLTFDELGVVMPAVWTRSWGKGRVFYASHGHTEKDFDVPEAREIVLRGMEWACR
;
A
#
# COMPACT_ATOMS: atom_id res chain seq x y z
N MET A 1 7.78 19.09 -13.97
CA MET A 1 6.53 19.45 -13.25
C MET A 1 6.40 18.53 -12.05
N ALA A 2 5.73 18.96 -10.98
CA ALA A 2 5.45 18.09 -9.83
C ALA A 2 4.56 16.91 -10.26
N LYS A 3 4.81 15.72 -9.71
CA LYS A 3 4.01 14.53 -9.98
C LYS A 3 2.68 14.64 -9.25
N LYS A 4 1.57 14.27 -9.88
CA LYS A 4 0.24 14.43 -9.28
C LYS A 4 -0.20 13.12 -8.62
N ALA A 5 -0.55 13.16 -7.34
CA ALA A 5 -1.02 11.99 -6.59
C ALA A 5 -2.44 12.20 -6.07
N LEU A 6 -3.21 11.11 -6.02
CA LEU A 6 -4.52 11.04 -5.37
C LEU A 6 -4.46 10.08 -4.18
N ILE A 7 -4.75 10.59 -2.98
CA ILE A 7 -5.01 9.75 -1.81
C ILE A 7 -6.53 9.56 -1.70
N VAL A 8 -6.99 8.30 -1.61
CA VAL A 8 -8.41 7.98 -1.38
C VAL A 8 -8.55 7.20 -0.10
N TRP A 9 -9.20 7.78 0.91
CA TRP A 9 -9.32 7.18 2.23
C TRP A 9 -10.76 6.87 2.63
N GLY A 10 -10.93 5.87 3.48
CA GLY A 10 -12.22 5.45 4.02
C GLY A 10 -12.18 4.02 4.56
N GLY A 11 -13.33 3.36 4.59
CA GLY A 11 -13.43 1.99 5.08
C GLY A 11 -13.46 1.91 6.60
N TRP A 12 -12.75 0.94 7.19
CA TRP A 12 -12.79 0.69 8.63
C TRP A 12 -11.93 1.68 9.45
N ASP A 13 -12.56 2.37 10.40
CA ASP A 13 -11.90 3.37 11.27
C ASP A 13 -10.79 2.79 12.15
N GLY A 14 -10.77 1.49 12.41
CA GLY A 14 -9.74 0.84 13.22
C GLY A 14 -8.33 0.94 12.64
N HIS A 15 -8.20 1.19 11.33
CA HIS A 15 -6.90 1.46 10.69
C HIS A 15 -6.56 2.95 10.55
N HIS A 16 -7.33 3.84 11.20
CA HIS A 16 -7.11 5.29 11.17
C HIS A 16 -6.89 5.83 9.73
N PRO A 17 -7.82 5.55 8.78
CA PRO A 17 -7.59 5.86 7.36
C PRO A 17 -7.43 7.36 7.11
N LYS A 18 -8.13 8.21 7.88
CA LYS A 18 -8.02 9.66 7.78
C LYS A 18 -6.67 10.17 8.25
N GLU A 19 -6.22 9.74 9.42
CA GLU A 19 -4.95 10.15 10.03
C GLU A 19 -3.77 9.69 9.18
N CYS A 20 -3.85 8.46 8.63
CA CYS A 20 -2.89 7.98 7.64
C CYS A 20 -2.87 8.86 6.39
N ALA A 21 -4.04 9.22 5.85
CA ALA A 21 -4.14 10.07 4.67
C ALA A 21 -3.56 11.47 4.92
N GLU A 22 -3.84 12.07 6.07
CA GLU A 22 -3.30 13.36 6.48
C GLU A 22 -1.77 13.31 6.65
N LEU A 23 -1.24 12.25 7.28
CA LEU A 23 0.20 12.04 7.43
C LEU A 23 0.91 12.02 6.07
N PHE A 24 0.46 11.16 5.14
CA PHE A 24 1.11 11.05 3.84
C PHE A 24 0.85 12.26 2.93
N ALA A 25 -0.32 12.91 3.02
CA ALA A 25 -0.58 14.18 2.34
C ALA A 25 0.38 15.29 2.79
N GLN A 26 0.84 15.27 4.05
CA GLN A 26 1.84 16.20 4.55
C GLN A 26 3.27 15.86 4.09
N LEU A 27 3.60 14.58 3.96
CA LEU A 27 4.95 14.11 3.66
C LEU A 27 5.27 14.11 2.16
N MET A 28 4.33 13.70 1.31
CA MET A 28 4.53 13.54 -0.13
C MET A 28 4.92 14.84 -0.87
N PRO A 29 4.44 16.05 -0.50
CA PRO A 29 4.93 17.30 -1.11
C PRO A 29 6.43 17.52 -0.96
N ARG A 30 7.03 17.05 0.14
CA ARG A 30 8.50 17.10 0.35
C ARG A 30 9.26 16.17 -0.61
N ARG A 31 8.55 15.24 -1.26
CA ARG A 31 9.04 14.31 -2.27
C ARG A 31 8.66 14.72 -3.70
N GLY A 32 8.13 15.92 -3.90
CA GLY A 32 7.83 16.45 -5.23
C GLY A 32 6.44 16.10 -5.78
N PHE A 33 5.52 15.67 -4.91
CA PHE A 33 4.13 15.40 -5.29
C PHE A 33 3.22 16.61 -5.06
N ALA A 34 2.29 16.85 -5.99
CA ALA A 34 1.08 17.61 -5.73
C ALA A 34 -0.04 16.62 -5.36
N VAL A 35 -0.60 16.74 -4.15
CA VAL A 35 -1.52 15.74 -3.58
C VAL A 35 -2.95 16.27 -3.55
N ASP A 36 -3.85 15.53 -4.18
CA ASP A 36 -5.30 15.65 -3.99
C ASP A 36 -5.74 14.56 -3.00
N VAL A 37 -6.70 14.86 -2.13
CA VAL A 37 -7.25 13.92 -1.14
C VAL A 37 -8.76 13.79 -1.36
N ALA A 38 -9.27 12.57 -1.37
CA ALA A 38 -10.69 12.26 -1.42
C ALA A 38 -11.06 11.24 -0.33
N ASN A 39 -12.29 11.33 0.16
CA ASN A 39 -12.84 10.42 1.18
C ASN A 39 -14.02 9.58 0.64
N THR A 40 -14.04 9.37 -0.68
CA THR A 40 -15.07 8.60 -1.39
C THR A 40 -14.43 7.86 -2.56
N LEU A 41 -14.89 6.62 -2.80
CA LEU A 41 -14.49 5.83 -3.97
C LEU A 41 -15.01 6.42 -5.29
N ASP A 42 -16.01 7.31 -5.23
CA ASP A 42 -16.51 8.03 -6.41
C ASP A 42 -15.44 8.93 -7.06
N ALA A 43 -14.33 9.19 -6.35
CA ALA A 43 -13.14 9.80 -6.93
C ALA A 43 -12.59 9.04 -8.15
N TYR A 44 -12.86 7.73 -8.25
CA TYR A 44 -12.44 6.90 -9.38
C TYR A 44 -13.36 6.99 -10.60
N LEU A 45 -14.56 7.58 -10.46
CA LEU A 45 -15.54 7.66 -11.55
C LEU A 45 -15.22 8.77 -12.57
N ASP A 46 -14.42 9.77 -12.18
CA ASP A 46 -14.01 10.86 -13.07
C ASP A 46 -12.79 10.46 -13.90
N GLU A 47 -13.04 9.83 -15.06
CA GLU A 47 -11.98 9.35 -15.96
C GLU A 47 -10.99 10.46 -16.36
N ALA A 48 -11.48 11.67 -16.62
CA ALA A 48 -10.64 12.78 -17.04
C ALA A 48 -9.69 13.21 -15.92
N LYS A 49 -10.18 13.24 -14.67
CA LYS A 49 -9.36 13.52 -13.50
C LYS A 49 -8.37 12.38 -13.23
N MET A 50 -8.82 11.13 -13.34
CA MET A 50 -8.00 9.94 -13.12
C MET A 50 -6.83 9.84 -14.10
N ALA A 51 -7.03 10.20 -15.37
CA ALA A 51 -5.98 10.26 -16.38
C ALA A 51 -4.89 11.31 -16.09
N GLY A 52 -5.16 12.26 -15.18
CA GLY A 52 -4.22 13.30 -14.78
C GLY A 52 -3.34 12.96 -13.59
N TYR A 53 -3.51 11.80 -12.95
CA TYR A 53 -2.67 11.39 -11.82
C TYR A 53 -1.54 10.46 -12.26
N ASP A 54 -0.36 10.70 -11.70
CA ASP A 54 0.80 9.81 -11.83
C ASP A 54 0.81 8.71 -10.75
N LEU A 55 0.09 8.90 -9.64
CA LEU A 55 0.07 7.97 -8.51
C LEU A 55 -1.29 7.97 -7.81
N ILE A 56 -1.76 6.78 -7.44
CA ILE A 56 -2.94 6.56 -6.61
C ILE A 56 -2.50 5.88 -5.31
N VAL A 57 -2.97 6.39 -4.17
CA VAL A 57 -2.66 5.87 -2.84
C VAL A 57 -3.97 5.49 -2.16
N PRO A 58 -4.40 4.22 -2.25
CA PRO A 58 -5.59 3.76 -1.55
C PRO A 58 -5.30 3.63 -0.05
N MET A 59 -6.23 4.12 0.75
CA MET A 59 -6.28 3.98 2.20
C MET A 59 -7.70 3.58 2.61
N TRP A 60 -8.18 2.48 2.03
CA TRP A 60 -9.55 2.01 2.20
C TRP A 60 -9.56 0.58 2.74
N THR A 61 -9.85 0.41 4.02
CA THR A 61 -9.90 -0.94 4.63
C THR A 61 -11.29 -1.57 4.48
N MET A 62 -11.36 -2.87 4.14
CA MET A 62 -12.61 -3.59 3.88
C MET A 62 -13.44 -2.91 2.77
N GLY A 63 -14.77 -2.80 2.97
CA GLY A 63 -15.68 -2.18 2.01
C GLY A 63 -15.91 -2.96 0.73
N GLN A 64 -16.70 -2.36 -0.16
CA GLN A 64 -17.00 -2.86 -1.50
C GLN A 64 -16.70 -1.75 -2.50
N ILE A 65 -16.17 -2.13 -3.66
CA ILE A 65 -15.96 -1.26 -4.82
C ILE A 65 -16.99 -1.65 -5.88
N SER A 66 -17.65 -0.66 -6.49
CA SER A 66 -18.53 -0.93 -7.63
C SER A 66 -17.73 -1.26 -8.89
N GLY A 67 -18.37 -1.89 -9.88
CA GLY A 67 -17.70 -2.20 -11.15
C GLY A 67 -17.18 -0.95 -11.87
N ASP A 68 -17.91 0.16 -11.81
CA ASP A 68 -17.50 1.43 -12.44
C ASP A 68 -16.32 2.08 -11.70
N GLN A 69 -16.33 2.06 -10.36
CA GLN A 69 -15.23 2.56 -9.53
C GLN A 69 -13.95 1.73 -9.76
N GLU A 70 -14.08 0.41 -9.81
CA GLU A 70 -12.98 -0.49 -10.13
C GLU A 70 -12.44 -0.22 -11.54
N SER A 71 -13.33 -0.16 -12.54
CA SER A 71 -12.93 0.07 -13.92
C SER A 71 -12.16 1.39 -14.08
N GLY A 72 -12.63 2.47 -13.43
CA GLY A 72 -11.93 3.76 -13.42
C GLY A 72 -10.54 3.69 -12.79
N LEU A 73 -10.40 3.00 -11.64
CA LEU A 73 -9.12 2.77 -10.98
C LEU A 73 -8.17 1.95 -11.86
N LEU A 74 -8.60 0.78 -12.32
CA LEU A 74 -7.76 -0.13 -13.11
C LEU A 74 -7.33 0.51 -14.42
N LYS A 75 -8.22 1.22 -15.12
CA LYS A 75 -7.90 1.90 -16.38
C LYS A 75 -6.84 2.99 -16.19
N ALA A 76 -6.86 3.73 -15.07
CA ALA A 76 -5.82 4.70 -14.76
C ALA A 76 -4.45 4.01 -14.59
N ILE A 77 -4.42 2.90 -13.86
CA ILE A 77 -3.20 2.12 -13.62
C ILE A 77 -2.68 1.50 -14.92
N GLU A 78 -3.56 0.87 -15.70
CA GLU A 78 -3.22 0.26 -16.99
C GLU A 78 -2.62 1.27 -17.97
N ASN A 79 -3.07 2.52 -17.91
CA ASN A 79 -2.57 3.62 -18.73
C ASN A 79 -1.27 4.25 -18.22
N GLY A 80 -0.80 3.89 -17.02
CA GLY A 80 0.51 4.26 -16.51
C GLY A 80 0.52 4.96 -15.16
N ALA A 81 -0.63 5.19 -14.52
CA ALA A 81 -0.62 5.65 -13.13
C ALA A 81 -0.04 4.56 -12.23
N GLY A 82 0.82 4.95 -11.30
CA GLY A 82 1.25 4.07 -10.22
C GLY A 82 0.13 3.83 -9.21
N ILE A 83 0.21 2.72 -8.48
CA ILE A 83 -0.54 2.51 -7.24
C ILE A 83 0.42 2.07 -6.14
N ALA A 84 0.36 2.74 -5.00
CA ALA A 84 1.20 2.44 -3.85
C ALA A 84 0.39 2.55 -2.57
N GLY A 85 0.34 1.48 -1.79
CA GLY A 85 -0.41 1.46 -0.54
C GLY A 85 0.23 0.56 0.49
N PHE A 86 -0.43 0.47 1.62
CA PHE A 86 0.05 -0.31 2.75
C PHE A 86 -1.10 -0.91 3.54
N HIS A 87 -0.79 -2.00 4.23
CA HIS A 87 -1.64 -2.65 5.20
C HIS A 87 -3.07 -2.90 4.67
N GLY A 88 -4.06 -2.82 5.55
CA GLY A 88 -5.45 -2.97 5.18
C GLY A 88 -5.98 -1.89 4.23
N GLY A 89 -5.32 -0.72 4.20
CA GLY A 89 -5.69 0.37 3.30
C GLY A 89 -5.59 0.03 1.81
N MET A 90 -4.81 -1.01 1.46
CA MET A 90 -4.72 -1.51 0.09
C MET A 90 -5.10 -2.98 -0.04
N CYS A 91 -4.62 -3.87 0.84
CA CYS A 91 -4.79 -5.32 0.65
C CYS A 91 -5.73 -5.97 1.67
N ASP A 92 -6.41 -5.20 2.52
CA ASP A 92 -7.65 -5.65 3.19
C ASP A 92 -8.89 -5.01 2.56
N SER A 93 -8.74 -4.29 1.46
CA SER A 93 -9.83 -3.69 0.69
C SER A 93 -10.56 -4.75 -0.14
N PHE A 94 -11.87 -4.56 -0.33
CA PHE A 94 -12.64 -5.22 -1.41
C PHE A 94 -12.46 -6.74 -1.49
N ARG A 95 -12.55 -7.45 -0.36
CA ARG A 95 -12.24 -8.89 -0.20
C ARG A 95 -12.93 -9.85 -1.20
N ASN A 96 -14.02 -9.43 -1.84
CA ASN A 96 -14.74 -10.22 -2.85
C ASN A 96 -14.36 -9.88 -4.29
N ASN A 97 -13.41 -8.96 -4.51
CA ASN A 97 -12.99 -8.53 -5.84
C ASN A 97 -11.66 -9.18 -6.23
N CYS A 98 -11.74 -10.27 -7.00
CA CYS A 98 -10.56 -11.03 -7.42
C CYS A 98 -9.64 -10.25 -8.37
N THR A 99 -10.16 -9.34 -9.20
CA THR A 99 -9.35 -8.56 -10.13
C THR A 99 -8.50 -7.55 -9.37
N TYR A 100 -9.09 -6.86 -8.40
CA TYR A 100 -8.35 -5.99 -7.49
C TYR A 100 -7.24 -6.77 -6.74
N GLN A 101 -7.55 -7.96 -6.22
CA GLN A 101 -6.55 -8.84 -5.58
C GLN A 101 -5.41 -9.25 -6.51
N MET A 102 -5.74 -9.55 -7.78
CA MET A 102 -4.74 -9.87 -8.80
C MET A 102 -3.85 -8.66 -9.11
N MET A 103 -4.43 -7.46 -9.15
CA MET A 103 -3.69 -6.22 -9.39
C MET A 103 -2.75 -5.89 -8.23
N THR A 104 -3.21 -5.96 -6.98
CA THR A 104 -2.37 -5.69 -5.80
C THR A 104 -1.33 -6.79 -5.56
N GLY A 105 -1.65 -8.01 -5.96
CA GLY A 105 -0.82 -9.20 -5.76
C GLY A 105 -0.89 -9.79 -4.36
N GLY A 106 -1.83 -9.34 -3.53
CA GLY A 106 -2.04 -9.95 -2.22
C GLY A 106 -3.35 -9.55 -1.59
N GLN A 107 -3.81 -10.38 -0.65
CA GLN A 107 -5.03 -10.18 0.11
C GLN A 107 -4.84 -10.62 1.55
N PHE A 108 -5.30 -9.80 2.48
CA PHE A 108 -5.35 -10.10 3.90
C PHE A 108 -6.21 -11.33 4.17
N VAL A 109 -5.69 -12.24 5.00
CA VAL A 109 -6.40 -13.44 5.47
C VAL A 109 -6.66 -13.33 6.96
N SER A 110 -5.60 -13.06 7.73
CA SER A 110 -5.67 -12.99 9.20
C SER A 110 -4.44 -12.29 9.77
N HIS A 111 -4.46 -12.11 11.08
CA HIS A 111 -3.39 -11.51 11.87
C HIS A 111 -3.16 -12.38 13.12
N PRO A 112 -2.46 -13.53 12.98
CA PRO A 112 -2.18 -14.43 14.08
C PRO A 112 -1.59 -13.71 15.30
N LEU A 113 -2.15 -14.00 16.48
CA LEU A 113 -1.87 -13.37 17.78
C LEU A 113 -2.37 -11.91 17.92
N GLY A 114 -3.03 -11.34 16.91
CA GLY A 114 -3.50 -9.96 16.93
C GLY A 114 -2.33 -8.96 16.99
N CYS A 115 -2.50 -7.91 17.79
CA CYS A 115 -1.42 -6.96 18.07
C CYS A 115 -0.34 -7.61 18.95
N VAL A 116 0.91 -7.55 18.50
CA VAL A 116 2.08 -8.09 19.21
C VAL A 116 2.99 -6.96 19.69
N PRO A 117 3.79 -7.18 20.76
CA PRO A 117 4.68 -6.14 21.29
C PRO A 117 5.70 -5.65 20.25
N GLU A 118 6.27 -6.58 19.47
CA GLU A 118 7.16 -6.25 18.36
C GLU A 118 7.17 -7.37 17.31
N TYR A 119 7.47 -6.99 16.07
CA TYR A 119 7.89 -7.90 15.01
C TYR A 119 8.90 -7.20 14.09
N THR A 120 9.64 -7.98 13.31
CA THR A 120 10.67 -7.46 12.40
C THR A 120 10.27 -7.66 10.94
N ILE A 121 10.46 -6.63 10.13
CA ILE A 121 10.49 -6.74 8.67
C ILE A 121 11.94 -6.97 8.24
N HIS A 122 12.17 -8.09 7.55
CA HIS A 122 13.47 -8.47 6.99
C HIS A 122 13.53 -8.11 5.51
N LEU A 123 14.50 -7.28 5.10
CA LEU A 123 14.62 -6.87 3.70
C LEU A 123 15.39 -7.92 2.90
N THR A 124 14.77 -8.46 1.84
CA THR A 124 15.29 -9.58 1.04
C THR A 124 16.21 -9.13 -0.10
N ASN A 125 16.04 -7.90 -0.58
CA ASN A 125 16.88 -7.31 -1.62
C ASN A 125 17.36 -5.94 -1.13
N ARG A 126 18.66 -5.78 -0.88
CA ARG A 126 19.26 -4.51 -0.39
C ARG A 126 19.75 -3.57 -1.50
N GLU A 127 19.72 -4.02 -2.75
CA GLU A 127 20.16 -3.22 -3.91
C GLU A 127 19.00 -2.47 -4.57
N HIS A 128 17.77 -2.96 -4.39
CA HIS A 128 16.57 -2.31 -4.91
C HIS A 128 16.45 -0.88 -4.38
N GLU A 129 16.03 0.05 -5.24
CA GLU A 129 16.04 1.47 -4.88
C GLU A 129 15.12 1.85 -3.71
N ILE A 130 14.06 1.08 -3.48
CA ILE A 130 13.19 1.23 -2.31
C ILE A 130 13.94 0.89 -1.02
N THR A 131 14.75 -0.16 -1.01
CA THR A 131 15.34 -0.76 0.20
C THR A 131 16.81 -0.42 0.40
N ARG A 132 17.49 0.15 -0.60
CA ARG A 132 18.91 0.47 -0.54
C ARG A 132 19.22 1.43 0.60
N GLY A 133 20.16 1.01 1.46
CA GLY A 133 20.57 1.75 2.66
C GLY A 133 19.60 1.67 3.84
N ILE A 134 18.49 0.92 3.71
CA ILE A 134 17.54 0.68 4.81
C ILE A 134 17.91 -0.65 5.50
N LYS A 135 17.86 -0.66 6.82
CA LYS A 135 18.08 -1.86 7.64
C LYS A 135 16.78 -2.62 7.85
N ASP A 136 16.89 -3.85 8.31
CA ASP A 136 15.74 -4.54 8.91
C ASP A 136 15.24 -3.70 10.09
N PHE A 137 13.93 -3.63 10.28
CA PHE A 137 13.33 -2.72 11.26
C PHE A 137 12.21 -3.39 12.03
N LYS A 138 12.04 -2.93 13.26
CA LYS A 138 10.99 -3.40 14.15
C LYS A 138 9.76 -2.51 14.04
N VAL A 139 8.59 -3.14 14.03
CA VAL A 139 7.30 -2.47 14.22
C VAL A 139 6.79 -2.89 15.60
N CYS A 140 6.36 -1.93 16.41
CA CYS A 140 6.01 -2.15 17.81
C CYS A 140 4.51 -1.94 18.03
N ASN A 141 3.92 -2.75 18.92
CA ASN A 141 2.50 -2.66 19.32
C ASN A 141 1.52 -2.66 18.12
N SER A 142 1.83 -3.46 17.11
CA SER A 142 1.10 -3.53 15.85
C SER A 142 0.86 -4.98 15.46
N GLU A 143 0.13 -5.19 14.38
CA GLU A 143 -0.23 -6.51 13.88
C GLU A 143 0.63 -6.97 12.70
N ARG A 144 0.82 -8.28 12.60
CA ARG A 144 1.48 -8.94 11.47
C ARG A 144 0.42 -9.49 10.54
N TYR A 145 0.49 -9.14 9.26
CA TYR A 145 -0.45 -9.61 8.25
C TYR A 145 -0.06 -10.98 7.69
N TYR A 146 -0.98 -11.95 7.82
CA TYR A 146 -0.94 -13.20 7.10
C TYR A 146 -1.72 -13.01 5.79
N MET A 147 -1.05 -13.24 4.67
CA MET A 147 -1.53 -12.85 3.35
C MET A 147 -1.67 -14.07 2.44
N HIS A 148 -2.68 -14.07 1.58
CA HIS A 148 -2.56 -14.75 0.29
C HIS A 148 -1.75 -13.84 -0.62
N VAL A 149 -0.75 -14.42 -1.30
CA VAL A 149 0.21 -13.67 -2.12
C VAL A 149 0.36 -14.33 -3.48
N ASP A 150 0.43 -13.49 -4.51
CA ASP A 150 0.70 -13.93 -5.86
C ASP A 150 2.18 -14.32 -6.00
N PRO A 151 2.51 -15.49 -6.59
CA PRO A 151 3.89 -15.93 -6.76
C PRO A 151 4.72 -15.04 -7.71
N SER A 152 4.09 -14.19 -8.52
CA SER A 152 4.77 -13.24 -9.41
C SER A 152 5.29 -11.98 -8.72
N ASN A 153 4.95 -11.76 -7.45
CA ASN A 153 5.41 -10.61 -6.69
C ASN A 153 6.95 -10.58 -6.60
N ASN A 154 7.56 -9.44 -6.91
CA ASN A 154 8.95 -9.20 -6.59
C ASN A 154 9.05 -8.78 -5.11
N VAL A 155 9.36 -9.77 -4.25
CA VAL A 155 9.41 -9.59 -2.79
C VAL A 155 10.68 -8.84 -2.38
N LEU A 156 10.49 -7.71 -1.69
CA LEU A 156 11.54 -6.84 -1.16
C LEU A 156 11.71 -6.94 0.36
N GLY A 157 10.71 -7.50 1.05
CA GLY A 157 10.80 -7.79 2.47
C GLY A 157 9.80 -8.84 2.94
N THR A 158 10.13 -9.50 4.03
CA THR A 158 9.34 -10.56 4.65
C THR A 158 9.18 -10.32 6.16
N LEU A 159 8.22 -11.02 6.76
CA LEU A 159 8.11 -11.18 8.21
C LEU A 159 7.92 -12.67 8.54
N THR A 160 8.22 -13.05 9.78
CA THR A 160 8.10 -14.46 10.21
C THR A 160 6.97 -14.62 11.24
N PHE A 161 6.14 -15.64 11.01
CA PHE A 161 5.22 -16.19 12.00
C PHE A 161 5.87 -17.41 12.63
N ASP A 162 6.68 -17.21 13.68
CA ASP A 162 7.43 -18.27 14.35
C ASP A 162 6.51 -19.38 14.87
N GLU A 163 5.33 -18.99 15.35
CA GLU A 163 4.31 -19.90 15.86
C GLU A 163 3.68 -20.79 14.78
N LEU A 164 3.81 -20.41 13.50
CA LEU A 164 3.35 -21.18 12.34
C LEU A 164 4.51 -21.78 11.52
N GLY A 165 5.76 -21.40 11.80
CA GLY A 165 6.91 -21.75 10.96
C GLY A 165 6.84 -21.17 9.55
N VAL A 166 6.20 -19.99 9.37
CA VAL A 166 5.95 -19.38 8.06
C VAL A 166 6.74 -18.10 7.87
N VAL A 167 7.44 -17.98 6.74
CA VAL A 167 7.99 -16.71 6.25
C VAL A 167 7.01 -16.11 5.25
N MET A 168 6.44 -14.96 5.58
CA MET A 168 5.39 -14.30 4.81
C MET A 168 5.97 -13.10 4.05
N PRO A 169 5.70 -12.94 2.73
CA PRO A 169 5.99 -11.69 2.04
C PRO A 169 5.27 -10.51 2.68
N ALA A 170 6.02 -9.45 2.94
CA ALA A 170 5.54 -8.28 3.66
C ALA A 170 5.72 -6.99 2.85
N VAL A 171 6.71 -6.90 1.97
CA VAL A 171 6.91 -5.76 1.08
C VAL A 171 7.17 -6.29 -0.31
N TRP A 172 6.43 -5.79 -1.31
CA TRP A 172 6.62 -6.22 -2.69
C TRP A 172 6.32 -5.13 -3.71
N THR A 173 6.82 -5.40 -4.91
CA THR A 173 6.51 -4.63 -6.12
C THR A 173 5.98 -5.56 -7.21
N ARG A 174 5.12 -5.06 -8.08
CA ARG A 174 4.69 -5.72 -9.32
C ARG A 174 4.24 -4.68 -10.34
N SER A 175 3.68 -5.14 -11.46
CA SER A 175 3.10 -4.28 -12.49
C SER A 175 1.67 -4.71 -12.83
N TRP A 176 0.89 -3.74 -13.31
CA TRP A 176 -0.44 -3.95 -13.88
C TRP A 176 -0.63 -3.05 -15.10
N GLY A 177 -0.74 -3.64 -16.29
CA GLY A 177 -0.64 -2.89 -17.55
C GLY A 177 0.69 -2.11 -17.61
N LYS A 178 0.62 -0.78 -17.81
CA LYS A 178 1.80 0.11 -17.78
C LYS A 178 2.12 0.64 -16.38
N GLY A 179 1.21 0.47 -15.42
CA GLY A 179 1.34 0.96 -14.06
C GLY A 179 2.21 0.07 -13.20
N ARG A 180 2.84 0.70 -12.22
CA ARG A 180 3.62 0.03 -11.17
C ARG A 180 2.82 -0.07 -9.89
N VAL A 181 2.94 -1.20 -9.22
CA VAL A 181 2.22 -1.53 -7.99
C VAL A 181 3.23 -1.73 -6.87
N PHE A 182 3.10 -0.98 -5.78
CA PHE A 182 3.87 -1.15 -4.56
C PHE A 182 2.95 -1.47 -3.38
N TYR A 183 3.37 -2.41 -2.53
CA TYR A 183 2.68 -2.72 -1.29
C TYR A 183 3.66 -2.99 -0.14
N ALA A 184 3.28 -2.55 1.06
CA ALA A 184 3.90 -2.94 2.33
C ALA A 184 2.83 -3.38 3.35
N SER A 185 3.07 -4.44 4.11
CA SER A 185 2.08 -5.02 5.02
C SER A 185 2.04 -4.36 6.40
N HIS A 186 3.05 -3.56 6.77
CA HIS A 186 3.03 -2.74 7.99
C HIS A 186 2.20 -1.47 7.79
N GLY A 187 1.76 -0.84 8.89
CA GLY A 187 0.95 0.38 8.83
C GLY A 187 -0.48 0.21 9.32
N HIS A 188 -0.65 -0.42 10.49
CA HIS A 188 -1.97 -0.58 11.13
C HIS A 188 -2.62 0.77 11.44
N THR A 189 -1.83 1.71 11.92
CA THR A 189 -2.22 3.10 12.12
C THR A 189 -1.07 4.02 11.73
N GLU A 190 -1.29 5.34 11.77
CA GLU A 190 -0.26 6.35 11.51
C GLU A 190 0.97 6.21 12.42
N LYS A 191 0.80 5.66 13.63
CA LYS A 191 1.86 5.46 14.62
C LYS A 191 2.92 4.45 14.19
N ASP A 192 2.57 3.49 13.35
CA ASP A 192 3.55 2.54 12.80
C ASP A 192 4.62 3.27 11.97
N PHE A 193 4.29 4.45 11.45
CA PHE A 193 5.19 5.30 10.68
C PHE A 193 6.01 6.26 11.55
N ASP A 194 5.94 6.16 12.88
CA ASP A 194 6.95 6.76 13.76
C ASP A 194 8.30 6.03 13.63
N VAL A 195 8.27 4.76 13.22
CA VAL A 195 9.45 3.99 12.81
C VAL A 195 9.98 4.54 11.48
N PRO A 196 11.19 5.17 11.46
CA PRO A 196 11.67 5.88 10.28
C PRO A 196 11.80 4.99 9.04
N GLU A 197 12.27 3.76 9.20
CA GLU A 197 12.43 2.78 8.12
C GLU A 197 11.08 2.37 7.52
N ALA A 198 10.07 2.14 8.36
CA ALA A 198 8.72 1.79 7.94
C ALA A 198 8.10 2.90 7.07
N ARG A 199 8.26 4.16 7.51
CA ARG A 199 7.81 5.35 6.77
C ARG A 199 8.60 5.55 5.49
N GLU A 200 9.92 5.40 5.53
CA GLU A 200 10.78 5.63 4.36
C GLU A 200 10.52 4.62 3.26
N ILE A 201 10.29 3.34 3.59
CA ILE A 201 9.94 2.30 2.62
C ILE A 201 8.67 2.65 1.85
N VAL A 202 7.63 3.11 2.56
CA VAL A 202 6.36 3.49 1.91
C VAL A 202 6.53 4.72 1.03
N LEU A 203 7.23 5.76 1.51
CA LEU A 203 7.51 6.95 0.69
C LEU A 203 8.32 6.63 -0.57
N ARG A 204 9.34 5.78 -0.46
CA ARG A 204 10.12 5.33 -1.63
C ARG A 204 9.31 4.42 -2.55
N GLY A 205 8.40 3.62 -1.99
CA GLY A 205 7.45 2.82 -2.75
C GLY A 205 6.52 3.70 -3.60
N MET A 206 6.00 4.78 -3.03
CA MET A 206 5.22 5.80 -3.75
C MET A 206 6.03 6.48 -4.85
N GLU A 207 7.27 6.91 -4.55
CA GLU A 207 8.19 7.48 -5.54
C GLU A 207 8.55 6.50 -6.66
N TRP A 208 8.69 5.20 -6.34
CA TRP A 208 8.98 4.15 -7.31
C TRP A 208 7.79 3.87 -8.24
N ALA A 209 6.59 3.77 -7.67
CA ALA A 209 5.37 3.45 -8.41
C ALA A 209 4.96 4.56 -9.39
N CYS A 210 5.29 5.81 -9.07
CA CYS A 210 4.91 7.00 -9.85
C CYS A 210 5.75 7.23 -11.14
N ARG A 211 6.80 6.44 -11.35
CA ARG A 211 7.73 6.63 -12.46
C ARG A 211 7.26 5.95 -13.73
#